data_AF-A0A934F568-F1
#
_entry.id   AF-A0A934F568-F1
#
_cell.length_a   1.000
_cell.length_b   1.000
_cell.length_c   1.000
_cell.angle_alpha   90.00
_cell.angle_beta   90.00
_cell.angle_gamma   90.00
#
_symmetry.space_group_name_H-M   'P 1'
#
loop_
_entity.id
_entity.type
_entity.pdbx_description
1 polymer ?
#
loop_
_entity_poly.entity_id
_entity_poly.type
_entity_poly.pdbx_seq_one_letter_code
_entity_poly.pdbx_strand_id
1 'polypeptide(L)'
;MRLILHLVRKDFLFLRGRLAVWFAALVGKFAIGFGVLVASDLSDRALTNWQGAVGSLVVFDAALTLLLAALLVQEDGVAGTAAFWRTRPVSGVRLLAAKLAGAALFLVLPAVLVSVPWWLWCGLSGAQMGAAAVEVLLFQGGLILVAFTAASLTNSIGRCLVWGITGVGATYGIAGVWSWVVWWPKGPAVPMGMSFVLVLLLVPLLAGVVTWQFLTRRTIAGIAILATGVLLAPPAAWWLASIAFRTAGGRAATVHDERLDLTRGVEVAWRSVRVLQGRANAVHLESNYDVRGVPPGFLVTGWHAMQAVRTSAGEEIPVRQNGVGGENQGMQAVRLAREASRSGAQPEATRTAVVKSWLAVAPADLEKLRGGPVEFSADLRLMLVRPQVFGPRPVADDSWGARSGHGWRVTKLARGETETVASVIESEPLGVVAGLWREWHGRWVQRNTLYVVERKHGGSASLAGRSLSSLALGGVQLRKRTLVLGKDAEGATLALVDLAGGVHFSREVRVPRLTIE
;
A
#
# COMPACT_ATOMS: atom_id res chain seq x y z
N MET A 1 -26.75 11.29 32.37
CA MET A 1 -26.17 10.01 31.86
C MET A 1 -27.18 8.88 31.68
N ARG A 2 -28.06 8.57 32.66
CA ARG A 2 -29.00 7.42 32.57
C ARG A 2 -29.87 7.40 31.29
N LEU A 3 -30.30 8.56 30.79
CA LEU A 3 -31.12 8.64 29.57
C LEU A 3 -30.37 8.21 28.29
N ILE A 4 -29.09 8.58 28.14
CA ILE A 4 -28.29 8.22 26.95
C ILE A 4 -28.14 6.70 26.88
N LEU A 5 -27.78 6.07 28.01
CA LEU A 5 -27.68 4.61 28.10
C LEU A 5 -29.01 3.91 27.82
N HIS A 6 -30.13 4.48 28.26
CA HIS A 6 -31.44 3.93 27.96
C HIS A 6 -31.75 3.97 26.46
N LEU A 7 -31.46 5.08 25.76
CA LEU A 7 -31.60 5.19 24.30
C LEU A 7 -30.69 4.20 23.57
N VAL A 8 -29.41 4.11 23.96
CA VAL A 8 -28.45 3.17 23.39
C VAL A 8 -28.93 1.71 23.58
N ARG A 9 -29.44 1.36 24.77
CA ARG A 9 -30.00 0.03 25.04
C ARG A 9 -31.24 -0.26 24.19
N LYS A 10 -32.13 0.72 24.00
CA LYS A 10 -33.29 0.60 23.11
C LYS A 10 -32.84 0.28 21.69
N ASP A 11 -31.91 1.08 21.16
CA ASP A 11 -31.37 0.92 19.81
C ASP A 11 -30.69 -0.46 19.63
N PHE A 12 -29.96 -0.93 20.63
CA PHE A 12 -29.38 -2.27 20.63
C PHE A 12 -30.43 -3.38 20.50
N LEU A 13 -31.48 -3.33 21.32
CA LEU A 13 -32.53 -4.35 21.31
C LEU A 13 -33.24 -4.39 19.95
N PHE A 14 -33.46 -3.23 19.34
CA PHE A 14 -34.02 -3.13 18.00
C PHE A 14 -33.08 -3.70 16.92
N LEU A 15 -31.77 -3.45 17.02
CA LEU A 15 -30.79 -3.84 16.01
C LEU A 15 -30.15 -5.21 16.22
N ARG A 16 -30.31 -5.87 17.37
CA ARG A 16 -29.53 -7.07 17.77
C ARG A 16 -29.42 -8.17 16.70
N GLY A 17 -30.52 -8.52 16.05
CA GLY A 17 -30.51 -9.57 15.02
C GLY A 17 -29.76 -9.14 13.76
N ARG A 18 -29.90 -7.86 13.37
CA ARG A 18 -29.22 -7.29 12.20
C ARG A 18 -27.74 -7.07 12.47
N LEU A 19 -27.40 -6.67 13.70
CA LEU A 19 -26.03 -6.61 14.20
C LEU A 19 -25.37 -7.98 14.21
N ALA A 20 -26.10 -9.05 14.56
CA ALA A 20 -25.56 -10.41 14.52
C ALA A 20 -25.18 -10.84 13.10
N VAL A 21 -26.03 -10.57 12.10
CA VAL A 21 -25.71 -10.86 10.68
C VAL A 21 -24.50 -10.07 10.20
N TRP A 22 -24.45 -8.77 10.53
CA TRP A 22 -23.30 -7.92 10.22
C TRP A 22 -22.01 -8.41 10.90
N PHE A 23 -22.08 -8.75 12.17
CA PHE A 23 -20.95 -9.31 12.92
C PHE A 23 -20.47 -10.64 12.33
N ALA A 24 -21.38 -11.51 11.88
CA ALA A 24 -21.03 -12.73 11.18
C ALA A 24 -20.27 -12.44 9.87
N ALA A 25 -20.67 -11.41 9.11
CA ALA A 25 -19.94 -10.98 7.92
C ALA A 25 -18.53 -10.45 8.25
N LEU A 26 -18.39 -9.69 9.34
CA LEU A 26 -17.08 -9.27 9.85
C LEU A 26 -16.19 -10.47 10.17
N VAL A 27 -16.66 -11.38 11.01
CA VAL A 27 -15.91 -12.58 11.43
C VAL A 27 -15.58 -13.46 10.22
N GLY A 28 -16.53 -13.64 9.29
CA GLY A 28 -16.35 -14.45 8.08
C GLY A 28 -15.17 -13.99 7.22
N LYS A 29 -14.97 -12.67 7.08
CA LYS A 29 -13.81 -12.12 6.35
C LYS A 29 -12.48 -12.56 6.95
N PHE A 30 -12.37 -12.49 8.28
CA PHE A 30 -11.16 -12.91 8.98
C PHE A 30 -11.00 -14.42 9.01
N ALA A 31 -12.10 -15.17 9.14
CA ALA A 31 -12.09 -16.63 9.03
C ALA A 31 -11.53 -17.10 7.68
N ILE A 32 -11.89 -16.42 6.58
CA ILE A 32 -11.29 -16.67 5.26
C ILE A 32 -9.79 -16.35 5.28
N GLY A 33 -9.38 -15.21 5.85
CA GLY A 33 -7.97 -14.86 5.99
C GLY A 33 -7.16 -15.92 6.74
N PHE A 34 -7.66 -16.39 7.88
CA PHE A 34 -7.05 -17.48 8.63
C PHE A 34 -7.05 -18.79 7.84
N GLY A 35 -8.13 -19.10 7.11
CA GLY A 35 -8.21 -20.25 6.23
C GLY A 35 -7.15 -20.24 5.12
N VAL A 36 -6.92 -19.08 4.50
CA VAL A 36 -5.83 -18.88 3.53
C VAL A 36 -4.47 -19.10 4.20
N LEU A 37 -4.26 -18.60 5.42
CA LEU A 37 -2.99 -18.78 6.11
C LEU A 37 -2.71 -20.22 6.54
N VAL A 38 -3.73 -21.03 6.79
CA VAL A 38 -3.61 -22.44 7.20
C VAL A 38 -3.62 -23.39 5.99
N ALA A 39 -4.05 -22.93 4.80
CA ALA A 39 -4.03 -23.72 3.59
C ALA A 39 -2.59 -24.05 3.16
N SER A 40 -2.24 -25.34 3.17
CA SER A 40 -0.93 -25.83 2.76
C SER A 40 -0.70 -25.72 1.25
N ASP A 41 -1.76 -25.81 0.44
CA ASP A 41 -1.67 -25.69 -1.02
C ASP A 41 -2.62 -24.62 -1.58
N LEU A 42 -2.08 -23.41 -1.76
CA LEU A 42 -2.79 -22.32 -2.40
C LEU A 42 -2.37 -22.23 -3.85
N SER A 43 -3.14 -22.83 -4.75
CA SER A 43 -3.02 -22.49 -6.18
C SER A 43 -3.34 -21.01 -6.40
N ASP A 44 -2.78 -20.41 -7.45
CA ASP A 44 -3.03 -18.99 -7.74
C ASP A 44 -4.52 -18.72 -8.02
N ARG A 45 -5.21 -19.68 -8.68
CA ARG A 45 -6.66 -19.64 -8.88
C ARG A 45 -7.43 -19.69 -7.56
N ALA A 46 -7.02 -20.54 -6.61
CA ALA A 46 -7.64 -20.57 -5.28
C ALA A 46 -7.47 -19.23 -4.57
N LEU A 47 -6.28 -18.63 -4.62
CA LEU A 47 -6.02 -17.33 -4.02
C LEU A 47 -6.85 -16.21 -4.65
N THR A 48 -7.02 -16.20 -5.98
CA THR A 48 -7.93 -15.28 -6.68
C THR A 48 -9.39 -15.47 -6.24
N ASN A 49 -9.85 -16.72 -6.09
CA ASN A 49 -11.21 -17.00 -5.60
C ASN A 49 -11.41 -16.51 -4.16
N TRP A 50 -10.44 -16.76 -3.28
CA TRP A 50 -10.45 -16.26 -1.91
C TRP A 50 -10.47 -14.72 -1.86
N GLN A 51 -9.70 -14.08 -2.73
CA GLN A 51 -9.71 -12.63 -2.89
C GLN A 51 -11.06 -12.10 -3.35
N GLY A 52 -11.70 -12.77 -4.31
CA GLY A 52 -13.07 -12.47 -4.73
C GLY A 52 -14.06 -12.58 -3.56
N ALA A 53 -14.00 -13.67 -2.80
CA ALA A 53 -14.88 -13.90 -1.65
C ALA A 53 -14.70 -12.84 -0.54
N VAL A 54 -13.46 -12.51 -0.18
CA VAL A 54 -13.17 -11.41 0.77
C VAL A 54 -13.68 -10.09 0.22
N GLY A 55 -13.45 -9.79 -1.07
CA GLY A 55 -13.95 -8.58 -1.72
C GLY A 55 -15.48 -8.46 -1.65
N SER A 56 -16.20 -9.54 -1.95
CA SER A 56 -17.66 -9.59 -1.84
C SER A 56 -18.14 -9.36 -0.41
N LEU A 57 -17.49 -9.97 0.58
CA LEU A 57 -17.82 -9.75 1.99
C LEU A 57 -17.50 -8.32 2.46
N VAL A 58 -16.47 -7.68 1.92
CA VAL A 58 -16.15 -6.27 2.22
C VAL A 58 -17.25 -5.35 1.69
N VAL A 59 -17.71 -5.58 0.46
CA VAL A 59 -18.85 -4.82 -0.12
C VAL A 59 -20.13 -5.07 0.68
N PHE A 60 -20.41 -6.33 1.03
CA PHE A 60 -21.58 -6.70 1.83
C PHE A 60 -21.55 -6.06 3.22
N ASP A 61 -20.40 -6.10 3.90
CA ASP A 61 -20.19 -5.44 5.19
C ASP A 61 -20.38 -3.92 5.13
N ALA A 62 -19.85 -3.27 4.08
CA ALA A 62 -20.05 -1.84 3.87
C ALA A 62 -21.53 -1.50 3.65
N ALA A 63 -22.25 -2.30 2.86
CA ALA A 63 -23.68 -2.13 2.63
C ALA A 63 -24.49 -2.32 3.92
N LEU A 64 -24.18 -3.36 4.71
CA LEU A 64 -24.81 -3.59 6.01
C LEU A 64 -24.49 -2.47 7.00
N THR A 65 -23.26 -1.97 7.04
CA THR A 65 -22.86 -0.83 7.88
C THR A 65 -23.69 0.41 7.55
N LEU A 66 -23.83 0.74 6.27
CA LEU A 66 -24.64 1.86 5.80
C LEU A 66 -26.11 1.68 6.20
N LEU A 67 -26.67 0.50 5.97
CA LEU A 67 -28.06 0.18 6.32
C LEU A 67 -28.30 0.28 7.83
N LEU A 68 -27.43 -0.32 8.65
CA LEU A 68 -27.54 -0.31 10.11
C LEU A 68 -27.39 1.09 10.69
N ALA A 69 -26.44 1.88 10.20
CA ALA A 69 -26.25 3.26 10.61
C ALA A 69 -27.46 4.13 10.23
N ALA A 70 -28.04 3.91 9.04
CA ALA A 70 -29.26 4.59 8.61
C ALA A 70 -30.45 4.21 9.49
N LEU A 71 -30.66 2.92 9.77
CA LEU A 71 -31.71 2.43 10.67
C LEU A 71 -31.55 3.00 12.09
N LEU A 72 -30.33 3.08 12.60
CA LEU A 72 -30.02 3.66 13.91
C LEU A 72 -30.51 5.11 14.02
N VAL A 73 -30.34 5.91 12.96
CA VAL A 73 -30.81 7.31 12.92
C VAL A 73 -32.32 7.39 12.65
N GLN A 74 -32.85 6.59 11.73
CA GLN A 74 -34.26 6.64 11.32
C GLN A 74 -35.24 6.22 12.43
N GLU A 75 -34.82 5.34 13.35
CA GLU A 75 -35.64 4.94 14.51
C GLU A 75 -36.10 6.14 15.36
N ASP A 76 -35.26 7.19 15.43
CA ASP A 76 -35.62 8.47 16.04
C ASP A 76 -35.39 9.61 15.02
N GLY A 77 -35.95 9.45 13.82
CA GLY A 77 -35.71 10.31 12.66
C GLY A 77 -35.81 11.81 12.96
N VAL A 78 -34.87 12.58 12.41
CA VAL A 78 -34.75 14.03 12.64
C VAL A 78 -35.58 14.84 11.64
N ALA A 79 -35.64 14.36 10.40
CA ALA A 79 -36.46 14.91 9.33
C ALA A 79 -37.88 14.33 9.34
N GLY A 80 -38.85 15.12 8.88
CA GLY A 80 -40.26 14.73 8.82
C GLY A 80 -41.11 15.24 9.99
N THR A 81 -42.43 15.12 9.89
CA THR A 81 -43.39 15.60 10.88
C THR A 81 -43.72 14.57 11.97
N ALA A 82 -43.52 13.28 11.68
CA ALA A 82 -43.90 12.15 12.54
C ALA A 82 -42.88 11.80 13.64
N ALA A 83 -41.89 12.66 13.89
CA ALA A 83 -40.82 12.38 14.85
C ALA A 83 -41.37 12.41 16.29
N PHE A 84 -41.69 11.24 16.83
CA PHE A 84 -42.31 11.03 18.14
C PHE A 84 -41.57 11.74 19.30
N TRP A 85 -40.24 11.78 19.24
CA TRP A 85 -39.39 12.44 20.24
C TRP A 85 -39.59 13.96 20.31
N ARG A 86 -40.23 14.60 19.32
CA ARG A 86 -40.60 16.02 19.37
C ARG A 86 -41.58 16.36 20.48
N THR A 87 -42.41 15.39 20.86
CA THR A 87 -43.40 15.56 21.94
C THR A 87 -42.82 15.23 23.32
N ARG A 88 -41.58 14.74 23.39
CA ARG A 88 -40.90 14.35 24.63
C ARG A 88 -39.79 15.36 24.96
N PRO A 89 -39.45 15.56 26.24
CA PRO A 89 -38.40 16.48 26.68
C PRO A 89 -36.98 15.91 26.47
N VAL A 90 -36.64 15.54 25.22
CA VAL A 90 -35.30 15.08 24.83
C VAL A 90 -34.66 16.13 23.94
N SER A 91 -33.56 16.74 24.42
CA SER A 91 -32.82 17.72 23.62
C SER A 91 -32.09 17.04 22.45
N GLY A 92 -31.98 17.77 21.32
CA GLY A 92 -31.31 17.25 20.12
C GLY A 92 -29.86 16.83 20.37
N VAL A 93 -29.14 17.56 21.23
CA VAL A 93 -27.76 17.20 21.64
C VAL A 93 -27.70 15.85 22.34
N ARG A 94 -28.64 15.57 23.25
CA ARG A 94 -28.68 14.28 23.97
C ARG A 94 -29.00 13.13 23.02
N LEU A 95 -29.88 13.37 22.05
CA LEU A 95 -30.19 12.38 21.02
C LEU A 95 -28.98 12.12 20.12
N LEU A 96 -28.30 13.16 19.63
CA LEU A 96 -27.08 13.03 18.82
C LEU A 96 -26.00 12.26 19.59
N ALA A 97 -25.74 12.61 20.85
CA ALA A 97 -24.79 11.91 21.70
C ALA A 97 -25.13 10.43 21.87
N ALA A 98 -26.42 10.09 22.02
CA ALA A 98 -26.87 8.70 22.09
C ALA A 98 -26.66 7.96 20.76
N LYS A 99 -26.94 8.57 19.61
CA LYS A 99 -26.72 7.95 18.29
C LYS A 99 -25.24 7.76 17.98
N LEU A 100 -24.39 8.74 18.32
CA LEU A 100 -22.93 8.61 18.18
C LEU A 100 -22.38 7.53 19.11
N ALA A 101 -22.83 7.47 20.36
CA ALA A 101 -22.43 6.42 21.30
C ALA A 101 -22.87 5.03 20.83
N GLY A 102 -24.11 4.91 20.32
CA GLY A 102 -24.61 3.67 19.71
C GLY A 102 -23.80 3.25 18.50
N ALA A 103 -23.51 4.16 17.57
CA ALA A 103 -22.70 3.86 16.39
C ALA A 103 -21.27 3.44 16.77
N ALA A 104 -20.64 4.15 17.71
CA ALA A 104 -19.31 3.79 18.20
C ALA A 104 -19.30 2.40 18.85
N LEU A 105 -20.28 2.10 19.70
CA LEU A 105 -20.35 0.83 20.44
C LEU A 105 -20.75 -0.35 19.56
N PHE A 106 -21.66 -0.15 18.59
CA PHE A 106 -22.25 -1.25 17.83
C PHE A 106 -21.60 -1.48 16.46
N LEU A 107 -21.06 -0.43 15.84
CA LEU A 107 -20.56 -0.50 14.46
C LEU A 107 -19.05 -0.28 14.34
N VAL A 108 -18.44 0.52 15.24
CA VAL A 108 -16.99 0.78 15.20
C VAL A 108 -16.23 -0.20 16.10
N LEU A 109 -16.59 -0.26 17.38
CA LEU A 109 -15.87 -1.08 18.36
C LEU A 109 -15.80 -2.56 17.96
N PRO A 110 -16.89 -3.22 17.51
CA PRO A 110 -16.81 -4.63 17.12
C PRO A 110 -15.92 -4.85 15.88
N ALA A 111 -15.93 -3.92 14.92
CA ALA A 111 -15.07 -4.01 13.73
C ALA A 111 -13.58 -3.97 14.14
N VAL A 112 -13.22 -3.10 15.09
CA VAL A 112 -11.85 -3.03 15.64
C VAL A 112 -11.53 -4.30 16.43
N LEU A 113 -12.40 -4.72 17.36
CA LEU A 113 -12.16 -5.89 18.23
C LEU A 113 -12.01 -7.19 17.44
N VAL A 114 -12.82 -7.40 16.41
CA VAL A 114 -12.72 -8.58 15.53
C VAL A 114 -11.42 -8.56 14.71
N SER A 115 -10.87 -7.38 14.42
CA SER A 115 -9.61 -7.23 13.70
C SER A 115 -8.37 -7.48 14.60
N VAL A 116 -8.50 -7.35 15.92
CA VAL A 116 -7.36 -7.51 16.86
C VAL A 116 -6.71 -8.90 16.78
N PRO A 117 -7.44 -10.03 16.81
CA PRO A 117 -6.84 -11.35 16.64
C PRO A 117 -6.05 -11.48 15.32
N TRP A 118 -6.56 -10.90 14.24
CA TRP A 118 -5.88 -10.87 12.95
C TRP A 118 -4.57 -10.08 13.00
N TRP A 119 -4.59 -8.89 13.63
CA TRP A 119 -3.38 -8.08 13.79
C TRP A 119 -2.32 -8.73 14.68
N LEU A 120 -2.75 -9.39 15.77
CA LEU A 120 -1.88 -10.15 16.65
C LEU A 120 -1.22 -11.30 15.88
N TRP A 121 -2.01 -12.01 15.08
CA TRP A 121 -1.51 -13.10 14.24
C TRP A 121 -0.50 -12.64 13.20
N CYS A 122 -0.76 -11.51 12.53
CA CYS A 122 0.19 -10.90 11.60
C CYS A 122 1.43 -10.29 12.28
N GLY A 123 1.50 -10.33 13.63
CA GLY A 123 2.64 -9.85 14.40
C GLY A 123 2.84 -8.34 14.32
N LEU A 124 1.74 -7.58 14.22
CA LEU A 124 1.78 -6.13 14.30
C LEU A 124 2.23 -5.71 15.70
N SER A 125 3.08 -4.67 15.80
CA SER A 125 3.39 -4.05 17.09
C SER A 125 2.19 -3.25 17.61
N GLY A 126 2.14 -2.92 18.90
CA GLY A 126 1.05 -2.11 19.48
C GLY A 126 0.84 -0.77 18.77
N ALA A 127 1.93 -0.10 18.34
CA ALA A 127 1.83 1.13 17.56
C ALA A 127 1.20 0.90 16.17
N GLN A 128 1.49 -0.23 15.53
CA GLN A 128 0.94 -0.60 14.23
C GLN A 128 -0.52 -1.04 14.34
N MET A 129 -0.88 -1.75 15.40
CA MET A 129 -2.28 -2.04 15.75
C MET A 129 -3.06 -0.76 15.98
N GLY A 130 -2.47 0.22 16.69
CA GLY A 130 -3.08 1.54 16.87
C GLY A 130 -3.33 2.25 15.53
N ALA A 131 -2.36 2.24 14.63
CA ALA A 131 -2.52 2.81 13.28
C ALA A 131 -3.58 2.07 12.46
N ALA A 132 -3.60 0.74 12.49
CA ALA A 132 -4.61 -0.08 11.82
C ALA A 132 -6.01 0.15 12.42
N ALA A 133 -6.12 0.32 13.74
CA ALA A 133 -7.38 0.63 14.42
C ALA A 133 -7.90 2.02 14.01
N VAL A 134 -7.03 3.02 13.89
CA VAL A 134 -7.40 4.34 13.37
C VAL A 134 -7.90 4.24 11.94
N GLU A 135 -7.27 3.43 11.10
CA GLU A 135 -7.73 3.20 9.73
C GLU A 135 -9.10 2.53 9.67
N VAL A 136 -9.33 1.46 10.44
CA VAL A 136 -10.64 0.83 10.56
C VAL A 136 -11.67 1.84 11.06
N LEU A 137 -11.32 2.67 12.04
CA LEU A 137 -12.18 3.73 12.56
C LEU A 137 -12.51 4.77 11.48
N LEU A 138 -11.54 5.21 10.69
CA LEU A 138 -11.75 6.19 9.63
C LEU A 138 -12.63 5.62 8.51
N PHE A 139 -12.38 4.37 8.10
CA PHE A 139 -13.17 3.72 7.06
C PHE A 139 -14.61 3.48 7.54
N GLN A 140 -14.77 2.82 8.69
CA GLN A 140 -16.07 2.50 9.27
C GLN A 140 -16.84 3.76 9.67
N GLY A 141 -16.15 4.72 10.28
CA GLY A 141 -16.69 6.04 10.65
C GLY A 141 -17.13 6.83 9.43
N GLY A 142 -16.38 6.80 8.33
CA GLY A 142 -16.76 7.43 7.06
C GLY A 142 -18.08 6.85 6.51
N LEU A 143 -18.22 5.53 6.47
CA LEU A 143 -19.46 4.87 6.05
C LEU A 143 -20.64 5.24 6.96
N ILE A 144 -20.46 5.15 8.29
CA ILE A 144 -21.47 5.53 9.27
C ILE A 144 -21.90 6.99 9.05
N LEU A 145 -20.94 7.88 8.79
CA LEU A 145 -21.20 9.30 8.64
C LEU A 145 -22.00 9.60 7.37
N VAL A 146 -21.67 8.96 6.25
CA VAL A 146 -22.47 9.02 5.01
C VAL A 146 -23.91 8.58 5.27
N ALA A 147 -24.10 7.45 5.96
CA ALA A 147 -25.43 6.96 6.30
C ALA A 147 -26.17 7.88 7.28
N PHE A 148 -25.48 8.43 8.28
CA PHE A 148 -26.04 9.40 9.23
C PHE A 148 -26.49 10.67 8.51
N THR A 149 -25.68 11.19 7.59
CA THR A 149 -26.05 12.36 6.78
C THR A 149 -27.29 12.05 5.95
N ALA A 150 -27.29 10.96 5.17
CA ALA A 150 -28.43 10.58 4.35
C ALA A 150 -29.71 10.37 5.19
N ALA A 151 -29.61 9.68 6.32
CA ALA A 151 -30.73 9.41 7.20
C ALA A 151 -31.24 10.68 7.90
N SER A 152 -30.35 11.60 8.28
CA SER A 152 -30.75 12.86 8.92
C SER A 152 -31.48 13.82 7.96
N LEU A 153 -31.25 13.68 6.65
CA LEU A 153 -31.85 14.53 5.62
C LEU A 153 -33.10 13.92 4.98
N THR A 154 -33.44 12.67 5.29
CA THR A 154 -34.55 11.95 4.68
C THR A 154 -35.56 11.48 5.72
N ASN A 155 -36.84 11.42 5.32
CA ASN A 155 -37.95 11.06 6.20
C ASN A 155 -38.37 9.58 6.11
N SER A 156 -37.67 8.77 5.32
CA SER A 156 -37.95 7.34 5.17
C SER A 156 -36.70 6.56 4.79
N ILE A 157 -36.66 5.28 5.18
CA ILE A 157 -35.52 4.41 4.87
C ILE A 157 -35.33 4.22 3.35
N GLY A 158 -36.42 4.11 2.58
CA GLY A 158 -36.34 3.98 1.12
C GLY A 158 -35.67 5.19 0.46
N ARG A 159 -36.05 6.40 0.87
CA ARG A 159 -35.39 7.64 0.41
C ARG A 159 -33.95 7.69 0.89
N CYS A 160 -33.68 7.32 2.13
CA CYS A 160 -32.32 7.26 2.68
C CYS A 160 -31.41 6.35 1.83
N LEU A 161 -31.89 5.17 1.44
CA LEU A 161 -31.11 4.23 0.63
C LEU A 161 -30.87 4.78 -0.78
N VAL A 162 -31.89 5.34 -1.44
CA VAL A 162 -31.74 5.96 -2.77
C VAL A 162 -30.74 7.11 -2.71
N TRP A 163 -30.88 8.04 -1.76
CA TRP A 163 -29.96 9.17 -1.61
C TRP A 163 -28.55 8.74 -1.20
N GLY A 164 -28.42 7.70 -0.37
CA GLY A 164 -27.13 7.12 0.00
C GLY A 164 -26.41 6.53 -1.21
N ILE A 165 -27.09 5.68 -1.99
CA ILE A 165 -26.52 5.07 -3.20
C ILE A 165 -26.18 6.12 -4.24
N THR A 166 -27.11 7.03 -4.54
CA THR A 166 -26.88 8.14 -5.49
C THR A 166 -25.75 9.05 -5.01
N GLY A 167 -25.69 9.35 -3.71
CA GLY A 167 -24.63 10.18 -3.13
C GLY A 167 -23.25 9.53 -3.24
N VAL A 168 -23.15 8.24 -2.94
CA VAL A 168 -21.90 7.48 -3.12
C VAL A 168 -21.50 7.45 -4.59
N GLY A 169 -22.43 7.07 -5.48
CA GLY A 169 -22.20 7.01 -6.92
C GLY A 169 -21.78 8.35 -7.52
N ALA A 170 -22.45 9.44 -7.14
CA ALA A 170 -22.11 10.79 -7.58
C ALA A 170 -20.74 11.23 -7.06
N THR A 171 -20.41 10.93 -5.79
CA THR A 171 -19.10 11.28 -5.22
C THR A 171 -17.97 10.56 -5.94
N TYR A 172 -18.11 9.24 -6.19
CA TYR A 172 -17.13 8.48 -6.96
C TYR A 172 -17.06 8.91 -8.43
N GLY A 173 -18.19 9.25 -9.04
CA GLY A 173 -18.24 9.78 -10.41
C GLY A 173 -17.52 11.12 -10.53
N ILE A 174 -17.80 12.07 -9.63
CA ILE A 174 -17.12 13.37 -9.57
C ILE A 174 -15.62 13.18 -9.32
N ALA A 175 -15.25 12.34 -8.35
CA ALA A 175 -13.84 12.05 -8.06
C ALA A 175 -13.14 11.40 -9.27
N GLY A 176 -13.82 10.48 -9.96
CA GLY A 176 -13.33 9.81 -11.17
C GLY A 176 -13.12 10.79 -12.33
N VAL A 177 -14.10 11.64 -12.63
CA VAL A 177 -13.98 12.69 -13.67
C VAL A 177 -12.87 13.66 -13.31
N TRP A 178 -12.78 14.09 -12.05
CA TRP A 178 -11.71 14.99 -11.63
C TRP A 178 -10.34 14.33 -11.71
N SER A 179 -10.24 13.05 -11.35
CA SER A 179 -9.01 12.30 -11.55
C SER A 179 -8.65 12.33 -13.04
N TRP A 180 -9.56 11.98 -13.93
CA TRP A 180 -9.29 11.98 -15.37
C TRP A 180 -8.85 13.36 -15.92
N VAL A 181 -9.51 14.45 -15.53
CA VAL A 181 -9.17 15.82 -15.99
C VAL A 181 -7.81 16.30 -15.45
N VAL A 182 -7.45 15.97 -14.20
CA VAL A 182 -6.15 16.37 -13.63
C VAL A 182 -5.01 15.48 -14.13
N TRP A 183 -5.30 14.23 -14.51
CA TRP A 183 -4.27 13.22 -14.78
C TRP A 183 -3.59 13.34 -16.14
N TRP A 184 -4.27 13.91 -17.14
CA TRP A 184 -3.77 13.95 -18.52
C TRP A 184 -2.29 14.42 -18.65
N PRO A 185 -1.76 15.34 -17.82
CA PRO A 185 -0.37 15.79 -17.97
C PRO A 185 0.69 15.23 -16.97
N LYS A 186 0.35 14.55 -15.86
CA LYS A 186 1.29 14.48 -14.69
C LYS A 186 1.61 13.10 -14.05
N GLY A 187 1.16 11.99 -14.61
CA GLY A 187 1.55 10.64 -14.17
C GLY A 187 0.93 10.16 -12.83
N PRO A 188 1.18 8.89 -12.43
CA PRO A 188 0.35 8.13 -11.50
C PRO A 188 0.54 8.38 -9.99
N ALA A 189 1.43 9.29 -9.56
CA ALA A 189 1.74 9.50 -8.12
C ALA A 189 0.89 10.59 -7.43
N VAL A 190 0.46 11.62 -8.18
CA VAL A 190 -0.46 12.69 -7.71
C VAL A 190 -1.84 12.22 -7.20
N PRO A 191 -2.45 11.10 -7.67
CA PRO A 191 -3.84 10.77 -7.35
C PRO A 191 -4.13 10.31 -5.92
N MET A 192 -3.16 9.63 -5.29
CA MET A 192 -3.37 9.11 -3.93
C MET A 192 -3.48 10.24 -2.91
N GLY A 193 -2.55 11.20 -2.94
CA GLY A 193 -2.57 12.37 -2.04
C GLY A 193 -3.87 13.18 -2.14
N MET A 194 -4.41 13.40 -3.35
CA MET A 194 -5.65 14.16 -3.53
C MET A 194 -6.88 13.46 -2.96
N SER A 195 -6.96 12.14 -3.10
CA SER A 195 -8.07 11.34 -2.57
C SER A 195 -8.16 11.50 -1.05
N PHE A 196 -7.02 11.59 -0.36
CA PHE A 196 -6.99 11.79 1.09
C PHE A 196 -7.41 13.18 1.53
N VAL A 197 -6.91 14.22 0.86
CA VAL A 197 -7.33 15.60 1.18
C VAL A 197 -8.84 15.75 0.95
N LEU A 198 -9.39 15.12 -0.10
CA LEU A 198 -10.82 15.11 -0.34
C LEU A 198 -11.59 14.45 0.83
N VAL A 199 -11.15 13.28 1.29
CA VAL A 199 -11.75 12.62 2.47
C VAL A 199 -11.64 13.52 3.72
N LEU A 200 -10.51 14.18 3.94
CA LEU A 200 -10.30 15.10 5.06
C LEU A 200 -11.22 16.33 5.02
N LEU A 201 -11.68 16.75 3.83
CA LEU A 201 -12.66 17.82 3.68
C LEU A 201 -14.11 17.32 3.81
N LEU A 202 -14.41 16.14 3.27
CA LEU A 202 -15.76 15.59 3.26
C LEU A 202 -16.20 15.10 4.65
N VAL A 203 -15.30 14.48 5.44
CA VAL A 203 -15.64 14.01 6.79
C VAL A 203 -16.17 15.14 7.70
N PRO A 204 -15.47 16.28 7.90
CA PRO A 204 -15.98 17.35 8.74
C PRO A 204 -17.24 18.01 8.16
N LEU A 205 -17.37 18.10 6.82
CA LEU A 205 -18.60 18.56 6.17
C LEU A 205 -19.79 17.69 6.57
N LEU A 206 -19.68 16.37 6.40
CA LEU A 206 -20.76 15.43 6.72
C LEU A 206 -21.10 15.47 8.23
N ALA A 207 -20.09 15.52 9.10
CA ALA A 207 -20.28 15.68 10.55
C ALA A 207 -20.96 17.00 10.92
N GLY A 208 -20.60 18.09 10.25
CA GLY A 208 -21.25 19.38 10.37
C GLY A 208 -22.72 19.34 9.97
N VAL A 209 -23.04 18.69 8.85
CA VAL A 209 -24.43 18.53 8.37
C VAL A 209 -25.26 17.70 9.35
N VAL A 210 -24.73 16.58 9.85
CA VAL A 210 -25.41 15.76 10.87
C VAL A 210 -25.66 16.58 12.13
N THR A 211 -24.63 17.22 12.66
CA THR A 211 -24.74 18.06 13.87
C THR A 211 -25.76 19.18 13.67
N TRP A 212 -25.70 19.87 12.54
CA TRP A 212 -26.64 20.92 12.17
C TRP A 212 -28.09 20.40 12.12
N GLN A 213 -28.33 19.22 11.56
CA GLN A 213 -29.66 18.63 11.52
C GLN A 213 -30.21 18.33 12.92
N PHE A 214 -29.41 17.70 13.80
CA PHE A 214 -29.85 17.39 15.16
C PHE A 214 -30.12 18.64 16.01
N LEU A 215 -29.41 19.75 15.75
CA LEU A 215 -29.57 21.01 16.46
C LEU A 215 -30.72 21.88 15.92
N THR A 216 -30.74 22.13 14.60
CA THR A 216 -31.61 23.14 13.99
C THR A 216 -32.80 22.57 13.25
N ARG A 217 -32.72 21.30 12.81
CA ARG A 217 -33.76 20.59 12.06
C ARG A 217 -34.17 21.25 10.73
N ARG A 218 -33.33 22.15 10.19
CA ARG A 218 -33.59 22.82 8.92
C ARG A 218 -33.06 21.95 7.76
N THR A 219 -33.88 21.02 7.28
CA THR A 219 -33.48 20.04 6.24
C THR A 219 -32.99 20.70 4.96
N ILE A 220 -33.70 21.71 4.44
CA ILE A 220 -33.31 22.42 3.20
C ILE A 220 -31.93 23.06 3.35
N ALA A 221 -31.66 23.73 4.47
CA ALA A 221 -30.36 24.33 4.74
C ALA A 221 -29.25 23.27 4.80
N GLY A 222 -29.50 22.12 5.43
CA GLY A 222 -28.52 21.03 5.46
C GLY A 222 -28.23 20.41 4.08
N ILE A 223 -29.25 20.28 3.23
CA ILE A 223 -29.08 19.85 1.83
C ILE A 223 -28.22 20.87 1.07
N ALA A 224 -28.50 22.17 1.23
CA ALA A 224 -27.74 23.23 0.57
C ALA A 224 -26.27 23.26 1.03
N ILE A 225 -26.01 23.09 2.33
CA ILE A 225 -24.65 22.97 2.90
C ILE A 225 -23.93 21.76 2.31
N LEU A 226 -24.59 20.59 2.29
CA LEU A 226 -24.02 19.36 1.74
C LEU A 226 -23.68 19.50 0.25
N ALA A 227 -24.62 19.99 -0.55
CA ALA A 227 -24.45 20.14 -1.99
C ALA A 227 -23.30 21.13 -2.32
N THR A 228 -23.30 22.29 -1.66
CA THR A 228 -22.23 23.28 -1.81
C THR A 228 -20.88 22.70 -1.39
N GLY A 229 -20.82 22.02 -0.24
CA GLY A 229 -19.58 21.44 0.26
C GLY A 229 -19.02 20.34 -0.64
N VAL A 230 -19.87 19.43 -1.15
CA VAL A 230 -19.45 18.36 -2.08
C VAL A 230 -18.95 18.95 -3.40
N LEU A 231 -19.57 20.01 -3.91
CA LEU A 231 -19.15 20.69 -5.13
C LEU A 231 -17.79 21.39 -4.97
N LEU A 232 -17.54 21.99 -3.80
CA LEU A 232 -16.30 22.74 -3.52
C LEU A 232 -15.15 21.88 -2.99
N ALA A 233 -15.42 20.66 -2.48
CA ALA A 233 -14.38 19.82 -1.88
C ALA A 233 -13.27 19.39 -2.86
N PRO A 234 -13.55 18.98 -4.12
CA PRO A 234 -12.49 18.63 -5.07
C PRO A 234 -11.52 19.78 -5.42
N PRO A 235 -11.95 20.99 -5.83
CA PRO A 235 -11.01 22.08 -6.10
C PRO A 235 -10.25 22.52 -4.85
N ALA A 236 -10.89 22.51 -3.68
CA ALA A 236 -10.21 22.78 -2.41
C ALA A 236 -9.15 21.71 -2.09
N ALA A 237 -9.46 20.43 -2.31
CA ALA A 237 -8.53 19.32 -2.11
C ALA A 237 -7.31 19.44 -3.03
N TRP A 238 -7.52 19.80 -4.29
CA TRP A 238 -6.46 20.07 -5.25
C TRP A 238 -5.56 21.24 -4.80
N TRP A 239 -6.16 22.35 -4.39
CA TRP A 239 -5.42 23.53 -3.92
C TRP A 239 -4.57 23.20 -2.69
N LEU A 240 -5.15 22.54 -1.68
CA LEU A 240 -4.44 22.11 -0.47
C LEU A 240 -3.33 21.09 -0.76
N ALA A 241 -3.60 20.09 -1.60
CA ALA A 241 -2.60 19.12 -2.02
C ALA A 241 -1.42 19.81 -2.72
N SER A 242 -1.69 20.79 -3.60
CA SER A 242 -0.64 21.54 -4.29
C SER A 242 0.26 22.35 -3.33
N ILE A 243 -0.29 22.88 -2.24
CA ILE A 243 0.48 23.56 -1.19
C ILE A 243 1.31 22.55 -0.41
N ALA A 244 0.72 21.41 -0.03
CA ALA A 244 1.41 20.33 0.67
C ALA A 244 2.59 19.80 -0.16
N PHE A 245 2.41 19.58 -1.46
CA PHE A 245 3.49 19.11 -2.34
C PHE A 245 4.60 20.17 -2.51
N ARG A 246 4.25 21.46 -2.64
CA ARG A 246 5.26 22.53 -2.73
C ARG A 246 6.08 22.65 -1.45
N THR A 247 5.43 22.58 -0.29
CA THR A 247 6.10 22.67 1.02
C THR A 247 6.91 21.42 1.34
N ALA A 248 6.40 20.23 1.01
CA ALA A 248 7.12 18.97 1.14
C ALA A 248 8.35 18.92 0.22
N GLY A 249 8.25 19.42 -1.01
CA GLY A 249 9.39 19.57 -1.92
C GLY A 249 10.49 20.48 -1.35
N GLY A 250 10.10 21.58 -0.68
CA GLY A 250 11.05 22.47 0.00
C GLY A 250 11.76 21.84 1.21
N ARG A 251 11.07 21.02 2.01
CA ARG A 251 11.70 20.26 3.12
C ARG A 251 12.53 19.08 2.65
N ALA A 252 12.15 18.47 1.52
CA ALA A 252 12.98 17.45 0.89
C ALA A 252 14.33 18.04 0.47
N ALA A 253 14.39 19.32 0.09
CA ALA A 253 15.64 20.02 -0.23
C ALA A 253 16.58 20.20 0.97
N THR A 254 16.08 20.49 2.17
CA THR A 254 16.94 20.62 3.37
C THR A 254 17.41 19.29 3.93
N VAL A 255 16.57 18.25 3.90
CA VAL A 255 17.02 16.86 4.19
C VAL A 255 17.98 16.35 3.09
N HIS A 256 17.96 16.98 1.91
CA HIS A 256 18.89 16.68 0.84
C HIS A 256 20.32 17.05 1.21
N ASP A 257 20.56 18.13 1.97
CA ASP A 257 21.91 18.62 2.28
C ASP A 257 22.70 17.68 3.20
N GLU A 258 22.12 17.19 4.31
CA GLU A 258 22.78 16.16 5.14
C GLU A 258 22.93 14.82 4.42
N ARG A 259 22.03 14.51 3.47
CA ARG A 259 22.07 13.29 2.67
C ARG A 259 23.04 13.37 1.49
N LEU A 260 23.32 14.58 0.98
CA LEU A 260 24.25 14.81 -0.11
C LEU A 260 25.66 14.37 0.28
N ASP A 261 26.06 14.55 1.54
CA ASP A 261 27.34 14.09 2.06
C ASP A 261 27.54 12.57 1.91
N LEU A 262 26.49 11.76 2.09
CA LEU A 262 26.55 10.31 1.90
C LEU A 262 26.77 9.91 0.43
N THR A 263 26.48 10.80 -0.52
CA THR A 263 26.54 10.52 -1.96
C THR A 263 27.75 11.17 -2.64
N ARG A 264 28.41 12.15 -2.00
CA ARG A 264 29.55 12.90 -2.58
C ARG A 264 30.72 12.01 -2.98
N GLY A 265 30.95 10.91 -2.26
CA GLY A 265 32.00 9.93 -2.58
C GLY A 265 31.56 8.80 -3.51
N VAL A 266 30.30 8.76 -3.93
CA VAL A 266 29.77 7.66 -4.76
C VAL A 266 29.99 7.95 -6.24
N GLU A 267 30.94 7.23 -6.83
CA GLU A 267 31.27 7.27 -8.25
C GLU A 267 30.57 6.12 -8.99
N VAL A 268 30.08 6.38 -10.20
CA VAL A 268 29.45 5.37 -11.04
C VAL A 268 30.18 5.33 -12.37
N ALA A 269 30.86 4.22 -12.65
CA ALA A 269 31.61 4.00 -13.87
C ALA A 269 30.91 2.95 -14.72
N TRP A 270 30.76 3.20 -16.02
CA TRP A 270 30.32 2.17 -16.96
C TRP A 270 31.37 1.06 -17.06
N ARG A 271 30.93 -0.20 -17.15
CA ARG A 271 31.81 -1.36 -17.22
C ARG A 271 31.67 -2.15 -18.52
N SER A 272 30.44 -2.48 -18.91
CA SER A 272 30.18 -3.30 -20.09
C SER A 272 28.75 -3.17 -20.55
N VAL A 273 28.49 -3.54 -21.81
CA VAL A 273 27.15 -3.80 -22.34
C VAL A 273 27.08 -5.25 -22.81
N ARG A 274 25.93 -5.88 -22.66
CA ARG A 274 25.65 -7.22 -23.20
C ARG A 274 24.35 -7.18 -23.98
N VAL A 275 24.32 -7.84 -25.12
CA VAL A 275 23.11 -8.04 -25.91
C VAL A 275 22.42 -9.30 -25.40
N LEU A 276 21.21 -9.16 -24.90
CA LEU A 276 20.35 -10.26 -24.46
C LEU A 276 19.15 -10.36 -25.40
N GLN A 277 18.94 -11.56 -25.95
CA GLN A 277 17.77 -11.82 -26.77
C GLN A 277 16.53 -11.92 -25.86
N GLY A 278 15.63 -10.94 -25.98
CA GLY A 278 14.43 -10.85 -25.15
C GLY A 278 13.31 -11.79 -25.59
N ARG A 279 12.26 -11.88 -24.77
CA ARG A 279 10.99 -12.47 -25.19
C ARG A 279 10.23 -11.45 -26.06
N ALA A 280 9.51 -11.91 -27.09
CA ALA A 280 8.59 -11.11 -27.91
C ALA A 280 9.23 -9.97 -28.74
N ASN A 281 10.10 -10.31 -29.70
CA ASN A 281 10.59 -9.39 -30.74
C ASN A 281 11.25 -8.11 -30.20
N ALA A 282 11.94 -8.19 -29.07
CA ALA A 282 12.74 -7.12 -28.51
C ALA A 282 14.15 -7.63 -28.18
N VAL A 283 15.14 -6.76 -28.40
CA VAL A 283 16.52 -7.02 -28.00
C VAL A 283 16.80 -6.14 -26.79
N HIS A 284 17.32 -6.74 -25.72
CA HIS A 284 17.69 -6.00 -24.52
C HIS A 284 19.20 -5.75 -24.51
N LEU A 285 19.59 -4.48 -24.40
CA LEU A 285 20.97 -4.09 -24.10
C LEU A 285 21.10 -3.95 -22.59
N GLU A 286 21.80 -4.89 -21.96
CA GLU A 286 22.08 -4.87 -20.53
C GLU A 286 23.42 -4.17 -20.28
N SER A 287 23.38 -2.99 -19.65
CA SER A 287 24.58 -2.23 -19.29
C SER A 287 24.92 -2.43 -17.82
N ASN A 288 26.18 -2.76 -17.54
CA ASN A 288 26.73 -2.93 -16.19
C ASN A 288 27.51 -1.69 -15.76
N TYR A 289 27.33 -1.26 -14.51
CA TYR A 289 28.01 -0.12 -13.92
C TYR A 289 28.65 -0.52 -12.60
N ASP A 290 29.93 -0.17 -12.43
CA ASP A 290 30.61 -0.28 -11.14
C ASP A 290 30.34 0.99 -10.33
N VAL A 291 29.78 0.83 -9.14
CA VAL A 291 29.49 1.90 -8.19
C VAL A 291 30.52 1.84 -7.08
N ARG A 292 31.44 2.81 -7.03
CA ARG A 292 32.53 2.90 -6.04
C ARG A 292 32.21 3.91 -4.96
N GLY A 293 32.86 3.77 -3.80
CA GLY A 293 32.72 4.71 -2.69
C GLY A 293 31.39 4.62 -1.93
N VAL A 294 30.74 3.46 -1.98
CA VAL A 294 29.53 3.18 -1.20
C VAL A 294 29.88 3.25 0.30
N PRO A 295 29.19 4.08 1.11
CA PRO A 295 29.47 4.17 2.53
C PRO A 295 29.30 2.82 3.25
N PRO A 296 30.12 2.52 4.28
CA PRO A 296 29.97 1.30 5.07
C PRO A 296 28.53 1.13 5.62
N GLY A 297 28.00 -0.09 5.53
CA GLY A 297 26.65 -0.42 5.97
C GLY A 297 25.52 -0.01 5.01
N PHE A 298 25.82 0.51 3.82
CA PHE A 298 24.83 0.80 2.78
C PHE A 298 24.95 -0.15 1.59
N LEU A 299 23.82 -0.33 0.90
CA LEU A 299 23.72 -0.98 -0.40
C LEU A 299 23.28 0.04 -1.45
N VAL A 300 23.69 -0.18 -2.69
CA VAL A 300 23.17 0.59 -3.83
C VAL A 300 22.09 -0.23 -4.53
N THR A 301 20.90 0.34 -4.65
CA THR A 301 19.83 -0.19 -5.50
C THR A 301 19.51 0.79 -6.61
N GLY A 302 19.21 0.25 -7.80
CA GLY A 302 18.62 1.02 -8.88
C GLY A 302 17.13 1.20 -8.65
N TRP A 303 16.61 2.39 -8.96
CA TRP A 303 15.17 2.64 -9.01
C TRP A 303 14.70 2.88 -10.44
N HIS A 304 15.46 3.64 -11.23
CA HIS A 304 15.08 3.99 -12.59
C HIS A 304 16.33 4.35 -13.41
N ALA A 305 16.30 4.12 -14.73
CA ALA A 305 17.31 4.63 -15.64
C ALA A 305 16.61 5.23 -16.83
N MET A 306 17.02 6.45 -17.19
CA MET A 306 16.71 7.02 -18.49
C MET A 306 17.93 6.80 -19.36
N GLN A 307 17.78 6.08 -20.45
CA GLN A 307 18.88 5.72 -21.34
C GLN A 307 18.58 6.28 -22.72
N ALA A 308 19.60 6.78 -23.39
CA ALA A 308 19.54 7.17 -24.79
C ALA A 308 20.74 6.57 -25.53
N VAL A 309 20.51 6.19 -26.78
CA VAL A 309 21.55 5.67 -27.66
C VAL A 309 21.47 6.42 -28.97
N ARG A 310 22.60 6.98 -29.41
CA ARG A 310 22.73 7.70 -30.66
C ARG A 310 23.74 7.02 -31.56
N THR A 311 23.40 6.83 -32.82
CA THR A 311 24.32 6.27 -33.80
C THR A 311 25.46 7.26 -34.11
N SER A 312 26.50 6.82 -34.80
CA SER A 312 27.56 7.72 -35.31
C SER A 312 27.03 8.81 -36.25
N ALA A 313 25.84 8.62 -36.83
CA ALA A 313 25.15 9.62 -37.66
C ALA A 313 24.34 10.65 -36.83
N GLY A 314 24.31 10.50 -35.51
CA GLY A 314 23.52 11.34 -34.60
C GLY A 314 22.04 10.96 -34.50
N GLU A 315 21.61 9.85 -35.12
CA GLU A 315 20.23 9.36 -35.04
C GLU A 315 19.98 8.76 -33.64
N GLU A 316 18.97 9.26 -32.93
CA GLU A 316 18.57 8.73 -31.63
C GLU A 316 17.65 7.51 -31.81
N ILE A 317 18.05 6.37 -31.25
CA ILE A 317 17.29 5.13 -31.39
C ILE A 317 16.11 5.13 -30.40
N PRO A 318 14.86 4.91 -30.87
CA PRO A 318 13.69 4.95 -30.02
C PRO A 318 13.72 3.83 -28.98
N VAL A 319 13.68 4.23 -27.71
CA VAL A 319 13.64 3.33 -26.55
C VAL A 319 12.21 2.85 -26.32
N ARG A 320 11.97 1.54 -26.41
CA ARG A 320 10.64 0.96 -26.11
C ARG A 320 10.40 0.82 -24.61
N GLN A 321 11.43 0.42 -23.88
CA GLN A 321 11.38 0.19 -22.45
C GLN A 321 12.79 0.33 -21.86
N ASN A 322 12.88 0.94 -20.69
CA ASN A 322 14.10 1.00 -19.90
C ASN A 322 13.83 0.56 -18.46
N GLY A 323 14.88 0.19 -17.74
CA GLY A 323 14.79 -0.16 -16.33
C GLY A 323 16.17 -0.38 -15.71
N VAL A 324 16.19 -0.52 -14.38
CA VAL A 324 17.41 -0.79 -13.61
C VAL A 324 17.14 -1.92 -12.65
N GLY A 325 18.07 -2.86 -12.58
CA GLY A 325 18.11 -3.89 -11.56
C GLY A 325 19.53 -4.06 -11.05
N GLY A 326 19.71 -4.24 -9.75
CA GLY A 326 21.02 -4.62 -9.23
C GLY A 326 21.19 -6.13 -9.25
N GLU A 327 22.07 -6.65 -10.10
CA GLU A 327 22.47 -8.07 -10.08
C GLU A 327 23.04 -8.48 -8.70
N ASN A 328 23.60 -7.50 -7.98
CA ASN A 328 24.19 -7.68 -6.67
C ASN A 328 23.28 -7.34 -5.49
N GLN A 329 22.06 -6.84 -5.68
CA GLN A 329 21.19 -6.52 -4.52
C GLN A 329 20.91 -7.76 -3.69
N GLY A 330 20.57 -8.85 -4.37
CA GLY A 330 20.36 -10.13 -3.75
C GLY A 330 21.64 -10.67 -3.10
N MET A 331 22.73 -10.77 -3.85
CA MET A 331 24.00 -11.34 -3.35
C MET A 331 24.64 -10.51 -2.24
N GLN A 332 24.56 -9.18 -2.30
CA GLN A 332 25.02 -8.31 -1.23
C GLN A 332 24.09 -8.39 -0.02
N ALA A 333 22.76 -8.37 -0.20
CA ALA A 333 21.83 -8.60 0.91
C ALA A 333 22.08 -9.96 1.59
N VAL A 334 22.36 -11.00 0.80
CA VAL A 334 22.78 -12.32 1.26
C VAL A 334 24.04 -12.25 2.11
N ARG A 335 25.09 -11.60 1.60
CA ARG A 335 26.37 -11.45 2.30
C ARG A 335 26.20 -10.69 3.61
N LEU A 336 25.46 -9.60 3.58
CA LEU A 336 25.16 -8.79 4.76
C LEU A 336 24.36 -9.57 5.80
N ALA A 337 23.36 -10.35 5.38
CA ALA A 337 22.58 -11.18 6.27
C ALA A 337 23.46 -12.24 6.95
N ARG A 338 24.40 -12.84 6.20
CA ARG A 338 25.39 -13.80 6.70
C ARG A 338 26.39 -13.19 7.68
N GLU A 339 26.86 -11.98 7.39
CA GLU A 339 27.79 -11.27 8.28
C GLU A 339 27.06 -10.84 9.57
N ALA A 340 25.85 -10.30 9.44
CA ALA A 340 25.01 -9.93 10.58
C ALA A 340 24.64 -11.12 11.48
N SER A 341 24.41 -12.31 10.90
CA SER A 341 24.11 -13.53 11.67
C SER A 341 25.33 -14.12 12.39
N ARG A 342 26.55 -13.83 11.92
CA ARG A 342 27.79 -14.37 12.51
C ARG A 342 28.42 -13.49 13.58
N SER A 343 28.45 -12.18 13.39
CA SER A 343 29.26 -11.28 14.24
C SER A 343 28.44 -10.40 15.17
N GLY A 344 27.12 -10.28 14.98
CA GLY A 344 26.32 -9.23 15.60
C GLY A 344 26.75 -7.80 15.21
N ALA A 345 27.78 -7.66 14.37
CA ALA A 345 28.35 -6.41 13.90
C ALA A 345 27.77 -6.04 12.54
N GLN A 346 27.70 -4.73 12.25
CA GLN A 346 27.30 -4.28 10.92
C GLN A 346 28.38 -4.69 9.90
N PRO A 347 27.98 -5.34 8.80
CA PRO A 347 28.88 -5.70 7.70
C PRO A 347 29.68 -4.51 7.17
N GLU A 348 30.98 -4.71 6.88
CA GLU A 348 31.71 -3.81 6.00
C GLU A 348 31.23 -4.05 4.56
N ALA A 349 30.36 -3.16 4.07
CA ALA A 349 29.90 -3.23 2.69
C ALA A 349 31.10 -3.18 1.73
N THR A 350 31.13 -4.08 0.73
CA THR A 350 32.11 -4.04 -0.36
C THR A 350 32.15 -2.63 -0.96
N ARG A 351 33.33 -2.01 -1.03
CA ARG A 351 33.53 -0.64 -1.56
C ARG A 351 33.06 -0.46 -3.01
N THR A 352 32.78 -1.56 -3.72
CA THR A 352 32.28 -1.55 -5.09
C THR A 352 31.02 -2.41 -5.21
N ALA A 353 29.94 -1.82 -5.71
CA ALA A 353 28.71 -2.51 -6.10
C ALA A 353 28.58 -2.55 -7.62
N VAL A 354 27.79 -3.48 -8.15
CA VAL A 354 27.47 -3.51 -9.59
C VAL A 354 25.98 -3.30 -9.75
N VAL A 355 25.61 -2.29 -10.54
CA VAL A 355 24.24 -1.99 -10.93
C VAL A 355 24.07 -2.33 -12.40
N LYS A 356 22.91 -2.87 -12.78
CA LYS A 356 22.57 -3.09 -14.19
C LYS A 356 21.42 -2.20 -14.62
N SER A 357 21.47 -1.71 -15.84
CA SER A 357 20.30 -1.20 -16.53
C SER A 357 20.03 -2.04 -17.76
N TRP A 358 18.78 -2.04 -18.20
CA TRP A 358 18.41 -2.67 -19.47
C TRP A 358 17.64 -1.68 -20.33
N LEU A 359 17.94 -1.72 -21.62
CA LEU A 359 17.28 -0.96 -22.65
C LEU A 359 16.70 -1.92 -23.70
N ALA A 360 15.40 -1.84 -23.97
CA ALA A 360 14.75 -2.62 -25.02
C ALA A 360 14.70 -1.82 -26.34
N VAL A 361 15.29 -2.37 -27.40
CA VAL A 361 15.26 -1.83 -28.77
C VAL A 361 14.57 -2.79 -29.72
N ALA A 362 14.09 -2.28 -30.86
CA ALA A 362 13.56 -3.16 -31.90
C ALA A 362 14.71 -3.96 -32.55
N PRO A 363 14.47 -5.20 -33.00
CA PRO A 363 15.49 -6.01 -33.67
C PRO A 363 16.10 -5.32 -34.90
N ALA A 364 15.31 -4.56 -35.65
CA ALA A 364 15.79 -3.80 -36.81
C ALA A 364 16.79 -2.68 -36.42
N ASP A 365 16.63 -2.10 -35.23
CA ASP A 365 17.54 -1.07 -34.73
C ASP A 365 18.85 -1.69 -34.19
N LEU A 366 18.87 -2.98 -33.83
CA LEU A 366 20.10 -3.65 -33.40
C LEU A 366 21.16 -3.67 -34.51
N GLU A 367 20.74 -3.90 -35.76
CA GLU A 367 21.67 -3.89 -36.90
C GLU A 367 22.25 -2.50 -37.15
N LYS A 368 21.45 -1.44 -36.97
CA LYS A 368 21.96 -0.05 -36.99
C LYS A 368 22.99 0.19 -35.88
N LEU A 369 22.73 -0.34 -34.70
CA LEU A 369 23.62 -0.23 -33.54
C LEU A 369 24.92 -1.02 -33.69
N ARG A 370 24.91 -2.10 -34.47
CA ARG A 370 26.11 -2.89 -34.83
C ARG A 370 26.92 -2.27 -35.96
N GLY A 371 26.29 -1.45 -36.81
CA GLY A 371 26.89 -0.85 -37.99
C GLY A 371 27.99 0.18 -37.73
N GLY A 372 28.22 0.58 -36.47
CA GLY A 372 29.27 1.53 -36.12
C GLY A 372 29.31 1.86 -34.63
N PRO A 373 30.27 2.69 -34.18
CA PRO A 373 30.30 3.15 -32.81
C PRO A 373 29.06 4.00 -32.50
N VAL A 374 28.49 3.81 -31.31
CA VAL A 374 27.32 4.55 -30.82
C VAL A 374 27.69 5.37 -29.58
N GLU A 375 27.04 6.52 -29.43
CA GLU A 375 27.07 7.29 -28.19
C GLU A 375 25.96 6.76 -27.28
N PHE A 376 26.33 6.35 -26.07
CA PHE A 376 25.39 5.86 -25.06
C PHE A 376 25.38 6.80 -23.86
N SER A 377 24.20 7.22 -23.43
CA SER A 377 24.02 7.99 -22.20
C SER A 377 22.98 7.33 -21.30
N ALA A 378 23.23 7.38 -19.99
CA ALA A 378 22.31 6.88 -18.98
C ALA A 378 22.26 7.83 -17.78
N ASP A 379 21.08 8.37 -17.47
CA ASP A 379 20.78 8.99 -16.18
C ASP A 379 20.26 7.89 -15.23
N LEU A 380 21.15 7.44 -14.35
CA LEU A 380 20.87 6.40 -13.37
C LEU A 380 20.32 7.01 -12.09
N ARG A 381 19.07 6.70 -11.76
CA ARG A 381 18.46 7.02 -10.47
C ARG A 381 18.67 5.87 -9.51
N LEU A 382 19.61 6.08 -8.60
CA LEU A 382 20.07 5.11 -7.63
C LEU A 382 19.57 5.49 -6.23
N MET A 383 19.67 4.56 -5.32
CA MET A 383 19.32 4.75 -3.91
C MET A 383 20.31 3.99 -3.02
N LEU A 384 20.89 4.69 -2.04
CA LEU A 384 21.67 4.09 -0.97
C LEU A 384 20.71 3.63 0.13
N VAL A 385 20.55 2.33 0.33
CA VAL A 385 19.67 1.75 1.35
C VAL A 385 20.49 1.15 2.48
N ARG A 386 20.08 1.37 3.73
CA ARG A 386 20.62 0.64 4.87
C ARG A 386 19.77 -0.61 5.07
N PRO A 387 20.28 -1.81 4.73
CA PRO A 387 19.51 -3.04 4.84
C PRO A 387 19.23 -3.34 6.29
N GLN A 388 17.98 -3.69 6.60
CA GLN A 388 17.60 -4.21 7.90
C GLN A 388 17.36 -5.71 7.76
N VAL A 389 18.30 -6.49 8.29
CA VAL A 389 18.21 -7.94 8.32
C VAL A 389 17.30 -8.35 9.48
N PHE A 390 16.22 -9.03 9.16
CA PHE A 390 15.41 -9.72 10.15
C PHE A 390 15.96 -11.13 10.33
N GLY A 391 16.29 -11.46 11.58
CA GLY A 391 17.14 -12.61 11.93
C GLY A 391 16.74 -13.91 11.24
N PRO A 392 17.73 -14.75 10.90
CA PRO A 392 17.52 -15.99 10.15
C PRO A 392 16.55 -16.91 10.90
N ARG A 393 15.64 -17.53 10.15
CA ARG A 393 14.70 -18.53 10.64
C ARG A 393 14.82 -19.78 9.80
N PRO A 394 14.66 -20.98 10.38
CA PRO A 394 14.72 -22.21 9.60
C PRO A 394 13.66 -22.20 8.49
N VAL A 395 14.08 -22.60 7.29
CA VAL A 395 13.18 -22.93 6.18
C VAL A 395 12.56 -24.29 6.51
N ALA A 396 11.42 -24.25 7.17
CA ALA A 396 10.63 -25.43 7.51
C ALA A 396 9.17 -25.13 7.17
N ASP A 397 8.39 -26.18 6.90
CA ASP A 397 6.95 -26.02 6.74
C ASP A 397 6.37 -25.36 8.00
N ASP A 398 5.47 -24.40 7.79
CA ASP A 398 4.86 -23.58 8.83
C ASP A 398 5.83 -22.72 9.67
N SER A 399 7.08 -22.58 9.23
CA SER A 399 7.96 -21.61 9.86
C SER A 399 7.42 -20.20 9.65
N TRP A 400 7.32 -19.46 10.75
CA TRP A 400 6.75 -18.12 10.76
C TRP A 400 7.69 -17.15 11.47
N GLY A 401 7.67 -15.91 11.03
CA GLY A 401 8.37 -14.82 11.68
C GLY A 401 7.61 -13.52 11.49
N ALA A 402 7.58 -12.70 12.53
CA ALA A 402 7.09 -11.33 12.41
C ALA A 402 8.07 -10.37 13.08
N ARG A 403 8.35 -9.24 12.42
CA ARG A 403 9.14 -8.16 12.98
C ARG A 403 8.78 -6.83 12.32
N SER A 404 8.67 -5.79 13.14
CA SER A 404 8.37 -4.43 12.66
C SER A 404 7.11 -4.34 11.79
N GLY A 405 6.09 -5.16 12.09
CA GLY A 405 4.80 -5.23 11.38
C GLY A 405 4.82 -5.93 10.05
N HIS A 406 5.95 -6.54 9.70
CA HIS A 406 6.06 -7.47 8.59
C HIS A 406 6.01 -8.88 9.16
N GLY A 407 4.97 -9.61 8.79
CA GLY A 407 4.89 -11.04 9.01
C GLY A 407 5.29 -11.78 7.76
N TRP A 408 5.88 -12.95 7.91
CA TRP A 408 6.07 -13.91 6.84
C TRP A 408 5.88 -15.33 7.36
N ARG A 409 5.37 -16.21 6.50
CA ARG A 409 5.20 -17.64 6.79
C ARG A 409 5.57 -18.48 5.57
N VAL A 410 6.38 -19.51 5.77
CA VAL A 410 6.61 -20.57 4.77
C VAL A 410 5.42 -21.54 4.85
N THR A 411 4.56 -21.54 3.83
CA THR A 411 3.33 -22.36 3.83
C THR A 411 3.56 -23.77 3.32
N LYS A 412 4.50 -23.94 2.38
CA LYS A 412 4.81 -25.23 1.76
C LYS A 412 6.20 -25.24 1.19
N LEU A 413 6.90 -26.34 1.42
CA LEU A 413 8.14 -26.73 0.76
C LEU A 413 7.87 -27.90 -0.18
N ALA A 414 7.67 -27.60 -1.47
CA ALA A 414 7.56 -28.63 -2.49
C ALA A 414 8.97 -29.10 -2.89
N ARG A 415 9.34 -30.31 -2.50
CA ARG A 415 10.65 -30.91 -2.83
C ARG A 415 10.57 -31.59 -4.20
N GLY A 416 11.22 -31.01 -5.20
CA GLY A 416 11.46 -31.64 -6.50
C GLY A 416 12.82 -32.34 -6.55
N GLU A 417 13.08 -33.09 -7.62
CA GLU A 417 14.35 -33.82 -7.80
C GLU A 417 15.57 -32.89 -7.89
N THR A 418 15.37 -31.69 -8.43
CA THR A 418 16.41 -30.68 -8.70
C THR A 418 16.27 -29.41 -7.85
N GLU A 419 15.05 -29.07 -7.43
CA GLU A 419 14.72 -27.79 -6.78
C GLU A 419 13.71 -27.99 -5.66
N THR A 420 13.84 -27.21 -4.57
CA THR A 420 12.84 -27.11 -3.51
C THR A 420 12.10 -25.79 -3.66
N VAL A 421 10.80 -25.81 -3.92
CA VAL A 421 10.00 -24.58 -4.06
C VAL A 421 9.34 -24.23 -2.73
N ALA A 422 9.69 -23.07 -2.16
CA ALA A 422 9.07 -22.54 -0.96
C ALA A 422 8.00 -21.50 -1.33
N SER A 423 6.77 -21.71 -0.85
CA SER A 423 5.72 -20.69 -0.89
C SER A 423 5.77 -19.87 0.39
N VAL A 424 5.96 -18.56 0.27
CA VAL A 424 6.00 -17.62 1.39
C VAL A 424 4.84 -16.64 1.31
N ILE A 425 4.07 -16.52 2.39
CA ILE A 425 3.05 -15.47 2.53
C ILE A 425 3.64 -14.34 3.37
N GLU A 426 3.78 -13.16 2.78
CA GLU A 426 4.07 -11.89 3.47
C GLU A 426 2.78 -11.30 4.00
N SER A 427 2.83 -10.64 5.15
CA SER A 427 1.78 -9.75 5.63
C SER A 427 2.39 -8.38 5.91
N GLU A 428 1.95 -7.37 5.16
CA GLU A 428 2.33 -5.97 5.38
C GLU A 428 1.13 -5.16 5.85
N PRO A 429 1.27 -4.14 6.72
CA PRO A 429 0.16 -3.28 7.09
C PRO A 429 -0.30 -2.49 5.85
N LEU A 430 -1.53 -2.72 5.45
CA LEU A 430 -2.21 -2.07 4.34
C LEU A 430 -2.80 -0.74 4.83
N GLY A 431 -1.93 0.13 5.33
CA GLY A 431 -2.38 1.41 5.82
C GLY A 431 -2.50 2.40 4.67
N VAL A 432 -3.71 2.86 4.36
CA VAL A 432 -3.95 4.19 3.80
C VAL A 432 -3.28 5.24 4.67
N VAL A 433 -3.44 5.15 6.00
CA VAL A 433 -2.79 6.02 6.98
C VAL A 433 -1.29 5.73 7.06
N ALA A 434 -0.86 4.47 6.96
CA ALA A 434 0.57 4.13 6.88
C ALA A 434 1.19 4.55 5.54
N GLY A 435 0.40 4.60 4.46
CA GLY A 435 0.73 5.10 3.14
C GLY A 435 0.90 6.61 3.18
N LEU A 436 -0.03 7.33 3.80
CA LEU A 436 0.06 8.76 4.12
C LEU A 436 1.27 9.09 5.00
N TRP A 437 1.50 8.32 6.05
CA TRP A 437 2.68 8.46 6.90
C TRP A 437 3.96 8.23 6.09
N ARG A 438 3.98 7.21 5.23
CA ARG A 438 5.11 6.94 4.32
C ARG A 438 5.30 8.10 3.32
N GLU A 439 4.24 8.57 2.69
CA GLU A 439 4.24 9.65 1.70
C GLU A 439 4.70 10.98 2.32
N TRP A 440 4.12 11.36 3.46
CA TRP A 440 4.50 12.56 4.21
C TRP A 440 5.99 12.54 4.61
N HIS A 441 6.52 11.36 4.96
CA HIS A 441 7.93 11.19 5.29
C HIS A 441 8.84 10.92 4.07
N GLY A 442 8.34 11.07 2.84
CA GLY A 442 9.12 10.87 1.61
C GLY A 442 9.58 9.42 1.41
N ARG A 443 8.91 8.45 2.03
CA ARG A 443 9.19 7.01 1.97
C ARG A 443 8.32 6.29 0.93
N TRP A 444 8.17 6.86 -0.25
CA TRP A 444 7.57 6.19 -1.43
C TRP A 444 8.48 5.11 -2.04
N VAL A 445 9.53 4.74 -1.33
CA VAL A 445 10.40 3.64 -1.70
C VAL A 445 9.55 2.37 -1.73
N GLN A 446 9.39 1.78 -2.92
CA GLN A 446 9.03 0.38 -3.06
C GLN A 446 9.90 -0.38 -2.06
N ARG A 447 9.28 -0.89 -0.98
CA ARG A 447 9.97 -1.77 -0.06
C ARG A 447 10.35 -3.00 -0.86
N ASN A 448 11.59 -3.01 -1.32
CA ASN A 448 12.20 -4.17 -1.93
C ASN A 448 12.56 -5.10 -0.78
N THR A 449 11.58 -5.89 -0.36
CA THR A 449 11.81 -6.98 0.57
C THR A 449 12.55 -8.07 -0.20
N LEU A 450 13.78 -8.36 0.22
CA LEU A 450 14.60 -9.42 -0.35
C LEU A 450 14.58 -10.63 0.57
N TYR A 451 14.46 -11.81 -0.03
CA TYR A 451 14.63 -13.09 0.65
C TYR A 451 16.02 -13.61 0.43
N VAL A 452 16.72 -13.82 1.54
CA VAL A 452 18.04 -14.43 1.58
C VAL A 452 17.89 -15.85 2.11
N VAL A 453 18.34 -16.82 1.34
CA VAL A 453 18.38 -18.22 1.78
C VAL A 453 19.84 -18.62 2.00
N GLU A 454 20.20 -18.89 3.25
CA GLU A 454 21.52 -19.38 3.63
C GLU A 454 21.48 -20.91 3.76
N ARG A 455 22.21 -21.63 2.89
CA ARG A 455 22.30 -23.10 2.96
C ARG A 455 23.27 -23.53 4.05
N LYS A 456 23.02 -24.70 4.64
CA LYS A 456 23.83 -25.31 5.71
C LYS A 456 25.33 -25.44 5.36
N HIS A 457 25.67 -25.66 4.09
CA HIS A 457 27.04 -25.81 3.60
C HIS A 457 27.69 -24.51 3.10
N GLY A 458 27.17 -23.33 3.47
CA GLY A 458 27.82 -22.04 3.21
C GLY A 458 27.66 -21.48 1.80
N GLY A 459 26.88 -22.16 0.95
CA GLY A 459 26.32 -21.58 -0.28
C GLY A 459 25.12 -20.70 0.04
N SER A 460 25.00 -19.57 -0.63
CA SER A 460 23.87 -18.66 -0.41
C SER A 460 23.29 -18.23 -1.74
N ALA A 461 21.95 -18.18 -1.80
CA ALA A 461 21.24 -17.74 -2.99
C ALA A 461 20.26 -16.64 -2.59
N SER A 462 20.25 -15.55 -3.36
CA SER A 462 19.20 -14.56 -3.29
C SER A 462 18.11 -14.89 -4.30
N LEU A 463 16.87 -14.88 -3.86
CA LEU A 463 15.74 -15.14 -4.74
C LEU A 463 14.85 -13.91 -4.80
N ALA A 464 14.80 -13.30 -5.98
CA ALA A 464 13.74 -12.38 -6.31
C ALA A 464 12.47 -13.22 -6.56
N GLY A 465 11.66 -13.40 -5.51
CA GLY A 465 10.36 -14.05 -5.66
C GLY A 465 9.46 -13.24 -6.58
N ARG A 466 8.88 -13.89 -7.60
CA ARG A 466 7.79 -13.28 -8.39
C ARG A 466 6.55 -13.21 -7.49
N SER A 467 6.10 -12.00 -7.20
CA SER A 467 4.80 -11.76 -6.54
C SER A 467 3.72 -11.80 -7.62
N LEU A 468 2.87 -12.82 -7.59
CA LEU A 468 1.82 -13.02 -8.60
C LEU A 468 0.42 -12.63 -8.11
N SER A 469 0.22 -12.50 -6.79
CA SER A 469 -1.10 -12.32 -6.21
C SER A 469 -1.04 -11.74 -4.78
N SER A 470 -1.98 -10.84 -4.47
CA SER A 470 -2.09 -10.22 -3.15
C SER A 470 -3.53 -10.18 -2.65
N LEU A 471 -3.74 -10.48 -1.37
CA LEU A 471 -5.04 -10.43 -0.69
C LEU A 471 -5.04 -9.32 0.37
N ALA A 472 -5.98 -8.38 0.30
CA ALA A 472 -6.13 -7.30 1.26
C ALA A 472 -7.20 -7.65 2.30
N LEU A 473 -6.86 -7.64 3.60
CA LEU A 473 -7.79 -7.97 4.67
C LEU A 473 -7.47 -7.23 5.98
N GLY A 474 -8.45 -6.49 6.51
CA GLY A 474 -8.36 -5.87 7.84
C GLY A 474 -7.19 -4.91 8.04
N GLY A 475 -6.84 -4.12 7.02
CA GLY A 475 -5.67 -3.24 7.07
C GLY A 475 -4.33 -3.99 6.96
N VAL A 476 -4.32 -5.21 6.41
CA VAL A 476 -3.12 -6.00 6.13
C VAL A 476 -3.16 -6.55 4.71
N GLN A 477 -2.07 -6.43 3.95
CA GLN A 477 -1.88 -6.99 2.62
C GLN A 477 -1.10 -8.28 2.76
N LEU A 478 -1.72 -9.39 2.41
CA LEU A 478 -1.06 -10.64 2.21
C LEU A 478 -0.48 -10.68 0.79
N ARG A 479 0.78 -11.06 0.63
CA ARG A 479 1.39 -11.29 -0.69
C ARG A 479 1.98 -12.68 -0.72
N LYS A 480 1.60 -13.48 -1.72
CA LYS A 480 2.20 -14.79 -1.93
C LYS A 480 3.42 -14.63 -2.83
N ARG A 481 4.55 -15.19 -2.39
CA ARG A 481 5.78 -15.29 -3.17
C ARG A 481 6.23 -16.72 -3.28
N THR A 482 6.62 -17.10 -4.48
CA THR A 482 7.23 -18.41 -4.73
C THR A 482 8.74 -18.23 -4.82
N LEU A 483 9.48 -18.93 -3.97
CA LEU A 483 10.94 -18.96 -3.93
C LEU A 483 11.40 -20.33 -4.44
N VAL A 484 12.22 -20.34 -5.49
CA VAL A 484 12.82 -21.57 -6.01
C VAL A 484 14.17 -21.78 -5.34
N LEU A 485 14.21 -22.66 -4.34
CA LEU A 485 15.40 -23.04 -3.61
C LEU A 485 16.11 -24.21 -4.34
N GLY A 486 17.43 -24.33 -4.21
CA GLY A 486 18.14 -25.52 -4.68
C GLY A 486 17.82 -26.77 -3.84
N LYS A 487 18.24 -27.95 -4.31
CA LYS A 487 18.01 -29.25 -3.64
C LYS A 487 18.46 -29.30 -2.17
N ASP A 488 19.55 -28.62 -1.82
CA ASP A 488 20.12 -28.61 -0.45
C ASP A 488 19.49 -27.56 0.48
N ALA A 489 18.22 -27.22 0.27
CA ALA A 489 17.51 -26.23 1.09
C ALA A 489 17.10 -26.77 2.47
N GLU A 490 17.21 -28.07 2.72
CA GLU A 490 16.86 -28.67 3.99
C GLU A 490 17.82 -28.22 5.10
N GLY A 491 17.28 -27.57 6.12
CA GLY A 491 18.06 -26.90 7.16
C GLY A 491 18.67 -25.56 6.74
N ALA A 492 18.29 -25.03 5.58
CA ALA A 492 18.62 -23.64 5.22
C ALA A 492 17.88 -22.68 6.16
N THR A 493 18.42 -21.47 6.30
CA THR A 493 17.72 -20.38 6.98
C THR A 493 17.26 -19.33 5.98
N LEU A 494 16.07 -18.79 6.22
CA LEU A 494 15.50 -17.66 5.51
C LEU A 494 15.70 -16.41 6.35
N ALA A 495 16.37 -15.42 5.80
CA ALA A 495 16.42 -14.08 6.34
C ALA A 495 15.64 -13.13 5.42
N LEU A 496 14.80 -12.31 6.04
CA LEU A 496 14.10 -11.23 5.35
C LEU A 496 14.98 -9.99 5.45
N VAL A 497 15.23 -9.29 4.34
CA VAL A 497 15.99 -8.04 4.33
C VAL A 497 15.10 -6.91 3.84
N ASP A 498 14.74 -5.98 4.73
CA ASP A 498 14.05 -4.75 4.35
C ASP A 498 15.08 -3.74 3.83
N LEU A 499 14.83 -3.22 2.63
CA LEU A 499 15.62 -2.16 2.01
C LEU A 499 14.99 -0.77 2.25
N ALA A 500 14.27 -0.58 3.36
CA ALA A 500 13.54 0.65 3.64
C ALA A 500 14.45 1.88 3.88
N GLY A 501 14.01 3.02 3.32
CA GLY A 501 14.45 4.35 3.74
C GLY A 501 15.80 4.82 3.19
N GLY A 502 16.04 4.63 1.88
CA GLY A 502 17.30 5.01 1.27
C GLY A 502 17.45 6.49 0.86
N VAL A 503 18.68 6.89 0.59
CA VAL A 503 19.05 8.19 0.04
C VAL A 503 19.08 8.10 -1.48
N HIS A 504 18.19 8.83 -2.15
CA HIS A 504 18.16 8.89 -3.61
C HIS A 504 19.26 9.79 -4.16
N PHE A 505 19.86 9.38 -5.28
CA PHE A 505 20.82 10.19 -6.03
C PHE A 505 20.77 9.82 -7.51
N SER A 506 21.11 10.78 -8.37
CA SER A 506 21.27 10.56 -9.81
C SER A 506 22.73 10.66 -10.22
N ARG A 507 23.11 9.84 -11.20
CA ARG A 507 24.43 9.90 -11.86
C ARG A 507 24.24 9.72 -13.34
N GLU A 508 24.69 10.72 -14.09
CA GLU A 508 24.76 10.64 -15.54
C GLU A 508 26.06 9.92 -15.93
N VAL A 509 25.94 8.91 -16.77
CA VAL A 509 27.06 8.15 -17.32
C VAL A 509 27.01 8.28 -18.83
N ARG A 510 28.08 8.80 -19.43
CA ARG A 510 28.22 8.93 -20.89
C ARG A 510 29.36 8.04 -21.38
N VAL A 511 29.07 7.27 -22.42
CA VAL A 511 30.03 6.44 -23.14
C VAL A 511 30.04 6.96 -24.57
N PRO A 512 30.99 7.84 -24.93
CA PRO A 512 30.98 8.54 -26.22
C PRO A 512 31.19 7.61 -27.41
N ARG A 513 31.83 6.46 -27.17
CA ARG A 513 32.11 5.46 -28.21
C ARG A 513 31.91 4.06 -27.64
N LEU A 514 30.74 3.49 -27.91
CA LEU A 514 30.36 2.13 -27.55
C LEU A 514 30.28 1.30 -28.83
N THR A 515 30.93 0.14 -28.86
CA THR A 515 30.75 -0.83 -29.95
C THR A 515 29.91 -1.97 -29.41
N ILE A 516 28.82 -2.31 -30.11
CA ILE A 516 27.93 -3.40 -29.74
C ILE A 516 28.31 -4.59 -30.61
N GLU A 517 28.91 -5.60 -29.98
CA GLU A 517 29.26 -6.88 -30.62
C GLU A 517 28.05 -7.82 -30.72
#